data_AF-A0A7K2X948-F1
#
_entry.id   AF-A0A7K2X948-F1
#
_cell.length_a   1.000
_cell.length_b   1.000
_cell.length_c   1.000
_cell.angle_alpha   90.00
_cell.angle_beta   90.00
_cell.angle_gamma   90.00
#
_symmetry.space_group_name_H-M   'P 1'
#
loop_
_entity.id
_entity.type
_entity.pdbx_description
1 polymer ?
#
loop_
_entity_poly.entity_id
_entity_poly.type
_entity_poly.pdbx_seq_one_letter_code
_entity_poly.pdbx_strand_id
1 'polypeptide(L)'
;MNVDPFIEAEKIAGHNAKRTCELLKVSRTAYHARRNGLPGRRAVRDAELTEQITAVHQRSRGTCGAPRVHVVLQREGAGCGRRRVARLVWQA
;
A
#
# COMPACT_ATOMS: atom_id res chain seq x y z
N MET A 1 15.64 15.61 13.32
CA MET A 1 16.53 15.51 12.14
C MET A 1 16.24 14.20 11.43
N ASN A 2 16.01 14.22 10.11
CA ASN A 2 15.81 13.00 9.33
C ASN A 2 17.19 12.42 8.96
N VAL A 3 17.50 11.23 9.46
CA VAL A 3 18.79 10.53 9.24
C VAL A 3 18.82 9.70 7.96
N ASP A 4 17.68 9.51 7.30
CA ASP A 4 17.55 8.67 6.11
C ASP A 4 18.43 9.14 4.93
N PRO A 5 18.56 10.44 4.63
CA PRO A 5 19.44 10.92 3.56
C PRO A 5 20.92 10.55 3.76
N PHE A 6 21.38 10.54 5.02
CA PHE A 6 22.75 10.14 5.35
C PHE A 6 22.96 8.64 5.15
N ILE A 7 21.98 7.81 5.54
CA ILE A 7 22.04 6.36 5.34
C ILE A 7 22.05 6.02 3.83
N GLU A 8 21.30 6.75 3.00
CA GLU A 8 21.33 6.57 1.55
C GLU A 8 22.65 7.04 0.93
N ALA A 9 23.23 8.16 1.39
CA ALA A 9 24.53 8.65 0.91
C ALA A 9 25.66 7.65 1.19
N GLU A 10 25.71 7.10 2.41
CA GLU A 10 26.66 6.06 2.79
C GLU A 10 26.48 4.78 1.96
N LYS A 11 25.23 4.42 1.66
CA LYS A 11 24.92 3.29 0.79
C LYS A 11 25.40 3.52 -0.65
N ILE A 12 25.25 4.73 -1.19
CA ILE A 12 25.77 5.11 -2.52
C ILE A 12 27.29 5.08 -2.55
N ALA A 13 27.95 5.48 -1.45
CA ALA A 13 29.40 5.38 -1.28
C ALA A 13 29.91 3.93 -1.14
N GLY A 14 29.02 2.93 -1.17
CA GLY A 14 29.36 1.50 -1.09
C GLY A 14 29.38 0.93 0.33
N HIS A 15 29.00 1.71 1.34
CA HIS A 15 28.94 1.23 2.72
C HIS A 15 27.67 0.41 2.99
N ASN A 16 27.76 -0.51 3.95
CA ASN A 16 26.66 -1.39 4.29
C ASN A 16 25.60 -0.64 5.11
N ALA A 17 24.39 -0.49 4.54
CA ALA A 17 23.27 0.18 5.20
C ALA A 17 22.92 -0.39 6.59
N LYS A 18 23.17 -1.67 6.85
CA LYS A 18 23.01 -2.28 8.20
C LYS A 18 23.97 -1.62 9.20
N ARG A 19 25.25 -1.51 8.84
CA ARG A 19 26.30 -0.94 9.69
C ARG A 19 26.05 0.54 9.95
N THR A 20 25.61 1.29 8.93
CA THR A 20 25.23 2.70 9.07
C THR A 20 24.00 2.87 9.99
N CYS A 21 22.98 2.01 9.85
CA CYS A 21 21.83 2.02 10.77
C CYS A 21 22.25 1.73 12.23
N GLU A 22 23.14 0.77 12.45
CA GLU A 22 23.65 0.43 13.79
C GLU A 22 24.42 1.60 14.42
N LEU A 23 25.31 2.25 13.67
CA LEU A 23 26.08 3.41 14.13
C LEU A 23 25.18 4.60 14.51
N LEU A 24 24.12 4.81 13.75
CA LEU A 24 23.16 5.90 13.98
C LEU A 24 22.07 5.54 15.00
N LYS A 25 22.11 4.32 15.57
CA LYS A 25 21.07 3.78 16.48
C LYS A 25 19.67 3.81 15.87
N VAL A 26 19.59 3.55 14.57
CA VAL A 26 18.35 3.49 13.79
C VAL A 26 17.95 2.04 13.60
N SER A 27 16.67 1.72 13.83
CA SER A 27 16.16 0.42 13.47
C SER A 27 16.23 0.21 11.95
N ARG A 28 16.97 -0.82 11.53
CA ARG A 28 17.06 -1.23 10.12
C ARG A 28 15.69 -1.52 9.51
N THR A 29 14.78 -2.13 10.27
CA THR A 29 13.41 -2.42 9.79
C THR A 29 12.61 -1.14 9.61
N ALA A 30 12.75 -0.17 10.53
CA ALA A 30 12.11 1.14 10.42
C ALA A 30 12.65 1.96 9.24
N TYR A 31 13.98 1.95 9.02
CA TYR A 31 14.62 2.56 7.85
C TYR A 31 14.05 1.99 6.55
N HIS A 32 14.03 0.66 6.41
CA HIS A 32 13.46 0.04 5.22
C HIS A 32 11.96 0.27 5.07
N ALA A 33 11.19 0.32 6.17
CA ALA A 33 9.76 0.62 6.11
C ALA A 33 9.49 2.04 5.57
N ARG A 34 10.25 3.04 6.03
CA ARG A 34 10.16 4.42 5.51
C ARG A 34 10.63 4.50 4.05
N ARG A 35 11.77 3.88 3.74
CA ARG A 35 12.34 3.82 2.39
C ARG A 35 11.42 3.14 1.38
N ASN A 36 10.76 2.07 1.81
CA ASN A 36 9.77 1.34 1.02
C ASN A 36 8.37 1.97 1.10
N GLY A 37 8.27 3.23 1.55
CA GLY A 37 7.02 4.00 1.62
C GLY A 37 6.34 4.22 0.27
N LEU A 38 6.98 3.83 -0.84
CA LEU A 38 6.33 3.64 -2.12
C LEU A 38 5.46 2.37 -2.05
N PRO A 39 4.14 2.47 -2.22
CA PRO A 39 3.28 1.30 -2.22
C PRO A 39 3.78 0.31 -3.28
N GLY A 40 4.03 -0.94 -2.87
CA GLY A 40 4.40 -1.98 -3.83
C GLY A 40 3.30 -2.17 -4.88
N ARG A 41 3.60 -2.83 -6.01
CA ARG A 41 2.65 -3.06 -7.13
C ARG A 41 1.30 -3.66 -6.69
N ARG A 42 1.26 -4.36 -5.55
CA ARG A 42 0.02 -4.88 -4.96
C ARG A 42 -0.76 -3.81 -4.21
N ALA A 43 -0.08 -2.98 -3.42
CA ALA A 43 -0.67 -1.87 -2.68
C ALA A 43 -1.21 -0.80 -3.64
N VAL A 44 -0.51 -0.50 -4.74
CA VAL A 44 -1.02 0.40 -5.80
C VAL A 44 -2.32 -0.14 -6.39
N ARG A 45 -2.33 -1.41 -6.82
CA ARG A 45 -3.54 -2.04 -7.36
C ARG A 45 -4.65 -2.23 -6.33
N ASP A 46 -4.32 -2.31 -5.05
CA ASP A 46 -5.31 -2.34 -3.97
C ASP A 46 -5.90 -0.94 -3.76
N ALA A 47 -5.10 0.12 -3.84
CA ALA A 47 -5.56 1.50 -3.78
C ALA A 47 -6.49 1.85 -4.96
N GLU A 48 -6.09 1.54 -6.20
CA GLU A 48 -6.94 1.71 -7.40
C GLU A 48 -8.28 0.99 -7.26
N LEU A 49 -8.26 -0.26 -6.76
CA LEU A 49 -9.48 -1.04 -6.56
C LEU A 49 -10.33 -0.48 -5.40
N THR A 50 -9.70 0.07 -4.37
CA THR A 50 -10.39 0.73 -3.25
C THR A 50 -11.11 1.98 -3.73
N GLU A 51 -10.52 2.78 -4.61
CA GLU A 51 -11.19 3.95 -5.21
C GLU A 51 -12.46 3.54 -5.99
N GLN A 52 -12.38 2.48 -6.80
CA GLN A 52 -13.54 1.96 -7.52
C GLN A 52 -14.63 1.46 -6.56
N ILE A 53 -14.24 0.72 -5.50
CA ILE A 53 -15.14 0.26 -4.44
C ILE A 53 -15.86 1.46 -3.79
N THR A 54 -15.12 2.51 -3.43
CA THR A 54 -15.67 3.72 -2.81
C THR A 54 -16.66 4.42 -3.75
N ALA A 55 -16.37 4.51 -5.05
CA ALA A 55 -17.31 5.07 -6.03
C ALA A 55 -18.61 4.24 -6.15
N VAL A 56 -18.53 2.91 -6.08
CA VAL A 56 -19.71 2.03 -6.04
C VAL A 56 -20.52 2.23 -4.75
N HIS A 57 -19.83 2.34 -3.60
CA HIS A 57 -20.47 2.61 -2.32
C HIS A 57 -21.19 3.95 -2.31
N GLN A 58 -20.55 5.03 -2.79
CA GLN A 58 -21.15 6.36 -2.85
C GLN A 58 -22.41 6.38 -3.73
N ARG A 59 -22.36 5.78 -4.93
CA ARG A 59 -23.53 5.62 -5.80
C ARG A 59 -24.68 4.87 -5.13
N SER A 60 -24.35 3.91 -4.26
CA SER A 60 -25.31 3.07 -3.55
C SER A 60 -25.67 3.59 -2.14
N ARG A 61 -25.25 4.80 -1.77
CA ARG A 61 -25.40 5.40 -0.43
C ARG A 61 -24.85 4.52 0.72
N GLY A 62 -23.77 3.80 0.48
CA GLY A 62 -23.11 2.94 1.48
C GLY A 62 -23.80 1.59 1.73
N THR A 63 -24.98 1.35 1.16
CA THR A 63 -25.81 0.15 1.48
C THR A 63 -25.31 -1.16 0.86
N CYS A 64 -24.39 -1.10 -0.09
CA CYS A 64 -23.94 -2.27 -0.85
C CYS A 64 -22.72 -2.93 -0.18
N GLY A 65 -22.90 -4.12 0.40
CA GLY A 65 -21.76 -4.91 0.90
C GLY A 65 -20.92 -5.56 -0.21
N ALA A 66 -19.82 -6.20 0.18
CA ALA A 66 -18.85 -6.83 -0.70
C ALA A 66 -19.40 -7.73 -1.83
N PRO A 67 -20.48 -8.53 -1.64
CA PRO A 67 -21.05 -9.32 -2.73
C PRO A 67 -21.60 -8.47 -3.89
N ARG A 68 -22.30 -7.37 -3.57
CA ARG A 68 -22.89 -6.48 -4.59
C ARG A 68 -21.81 -5.66 -5.27
N VAL A 69 -20.85 -5.15 -4.49
CA VAL A 69 -19.68 -4.42 -5.01
C VAL A 69 -18.88 -5.29 -5.98
N HIS A 70 -18.62 -6.55 -5.65
CA HIS A 70 -17.91 -7.48 -6.55
C HIS A 70 -18.63 -7.68 -7.89
N VAL A 71 -19.96 -7.80 -7.90
CA VAL A 71 -20.74 -7.94 -9.14
C VAL A 71 -20.64 -6.68 -9.99
N VAL A 72 -20.72 -5.49 -9.38
CA VAL A 72 -20.58 -4.22 -10.10
C VAL A 72 -19.18 -4.08 -10.69
N LEU A 73 -18.14 -4.35 -9.90
CA LEU A 73 -16.74 -4.31 -10.36
C LEU A 73 -16.48 -5.28 -11.52
N GLN A 74 -17.03 -6.49 -11.47
CA GLN A 74 -16.93 -7.45 -12.57
C GLN A 74 -17.62 -6.94 -13.86
N ARG A 75 -18.78 -6.27 -13.74
CA ARG A 75 -19.46 -5.63 -14.87
C ARG A 75 -18.68 -4.44 -15.43
N GLU A 76 -17.98 -3.70 -14.58
CA GLU A 76 -17.09 -2.59 -14.93
C GLU A 76 -15.71 -3.07 -15.44
N GLY A 77 -15.48 -4.39 -15.56
CA GLY A 77 -14.27 -4.98 -16.14
C GLY A 77 -13.12 -5.20 -15.16
N ALA A 78 -13.32 -4.94 -13.86
CA ALA A 78 -12.33 -5.21 -12.83
C ALA A 78 -12.33 -6.72 -12.46
N GLY A 79 -11.42 -7.47 -13.09
CA GLY A 79 -11.19 -8.91 -12.86
C GLY A 79 -10.56 -9.24 -11.49
N CYS A 80 -11.21 -8.82 -10.40
CA CYS A 80 -10.76 -9.03 -9.03
C CYS A 80 -11.56 -10.15 -8.36
N GLY A 81 -10.90 -10.98 -7.54
CA GLY A 81 -11.57 -12.07 -6.83
C GLY A 81 -12.37 -11.59 -5.63
N ARG A 82 -13.50 -12.26 -5.33
CA ARG A 82 -14.42 -11.95 -4.23
C ARG A 82 -13.74 -11.72 -2.87
N ARG A 83 -12.72 -12.53 -2.52
CA ARG A 83 -11.99 -12.39 -1.24
C ARG A 83 -11.21 -11.07 -1.15
N ARG A 84 -10.66 -10.61 -2.28
CA ARG A 84 -9.92 -9.35 -2.36
C ARG A 84 -10.87 -8.17 -2.17
N VAL A 85 -12.01 -8.18 -2.88
CA VAL A 85 -13.05 -7.16 -2.71
C VAL A 85 -13.56 -7.12 -1.29
N ALA A 86 -13.87 -8.28 -0.68
CA ALA A 86 -14.34 -8.34 0.70
C ALA A 86 -13.37 -7.68 1.67
N ARG A 87 -12.07 -7.98 1.56
CA ARG A 87 -11.04 -7.34 2.40
C ARG A 87 -11.00 -5.82 2.19
N LEU A 88 -11.01 -5.36 0.94
CA LEU A 88 -10.88 -3.93 0.61
C LEU A 88 -12.13 -3.13 1.00
N VAL A 89 -13.33 -3.70 0.93
CA VAL A 89 -14.57 -3.06 1.40
C VAL A 89 -14.54 -2.76 2.90
N TRP A 90 -13.82 -3.53 3.70
CA TRP A 90 -13.62 -3.22 5.13
C TRP A 90 -12.50 -2.21 5.39
N GLN A 91 -11.68 -1.91 4.37
CA GLN A 91 -10.57 -0.96 4.44
C GLN A 91 -10.92 0.40 3.78
N ALA A 92 -11.99 0.44 2.98
CA ALA A 92 -12.56 1.61 2.33
C ALA A 92 -13.52 2.36 3.26
#